data_AF-A0A433TBS6-F1
#
_entry.id   AF-A0A433TBS6-F1
#
_cell.length_a   1.000
_cell.length_b   1.000
_cell.length_c   1.000
_cell.angle_alpha   90.00
_cell.angle_beta   90.00
_cell.angle_gamma   90.00
#
_symmetry.space_group_name_H-M   'P 1'
#
loop_
_entity.id
_entity.type
_entity.pdbx_description
1 polymer ?
#
loop_
_entity_poly.entity_id
_entity_poly.type
_entity_poly.pdbx_seq_one_letter_code
_entity_poly.pdbx_strand_id
1 'polypeptide(L)'
;MAARPVLSLLSLTLVLVLTDTALALPQLIPVEKTLDPCFPITACKCPFGTVWSIDAKGCPRCSCKPGCPLYKCPAIDCPHGMAKDSNGCPTCGCAPGPVCPEPICPLLKCSNGLATDANGCKICKCNPTVCPAVLCDVLCLNGHIKDSNGCDTCRCNTTVPICPPLCRMHCPNGFVRDSNGCEICKCKPFKPICGPVCMIYCPYGNVLDSNGCPTCRCKKGDLAALDDTLLQ
;
A
#
# COMPACT_ATOMS: atom_id res chain seq x y z
N MET A 1 -17.13 82.21 -48.83
CA MET A 1 -17.40 81.42 -50.05
C MET A 1 -16.42 80.28 -50.08
N ALA A 2 -16.93 79.04 -50.22
CA ALA A 2 -16.26 77.82 -50.73
C ALA A 2 -14.99 77.32 -49.98
N ALA A 3 -14.73 76.04 -49.75
CA ALA A 3 -15.42 74.80 -50.03
C ALA A 3 -14.75 73.70 -49.16
N ARG A 4 -15.52 72.68 -48.77
CA ARG A 4 -14.98 71.34 -48.43
C ARG A 4 -14.41 70.72 -49.72
N PRO A 5 -13.41 69.81 -49.73
CA PRO A 5 -13.67 68.38 -49.43
C PRO A 5 -12.47 67.58 -48.84
N VAL A 6 -12.76 66.56 -48.00
CA VAL A 6 -12.61 65.09 -48.28
C VAL A 6 -11.16 64.61 -48.17
N LEU A 7 -10.79 64.02 -47.03
CA LEU A 7 -10.75 62.57 -46.76
C LEU A 7 -9.45 61.94 -47.30
N SER A 8 -8.64 61.38 -46.40
CA SER A 8 -8.38 59.93 -46.34
C SER A 8 -6.94 59.61 -45.94
N LEU A 9 -6.85 58.81 -44.87
CA LEU A 9 -5.93 57.69 -44.67
C LEU A 9 -4.47 57.94 -44.21
N LEU A 10 -4.20 57.29 -43.08
CA LEU A 10 -3.06 56.41 -42.79
C LEU A 10 -1.76 57.02 -42.21
N SER A 11 -1.57 56.69 -40.93
CA SER A 11 -0.38 55.98 -40.40
C SER A 11 0.59 56.74 -39.50
N LEU A 12 0.73 56.15 -38.30
CA LEU A 12 1.92 56.06 -37.45
C LEU A 12 2.56 57.37 -36.95
N THR A 13 2.47 57.60 -35.65
CA THR A 13 3.67 57.83 -34.82
C THR A 13 3.37 57.59 -33.34
N LEU A 14 4.15 56.67 -32.81
CA LEU A 14 4.36 56.37 -31.40
C LEU A 14 4.79 57.64 -30.64
N VAL A 15 4.04 58.02 -29.60
CA VAL A 15 4.52 58.94 -28.56
C VAL A 15 4.30 58.26 -27.21
N LEU A 16 5.36 57.59 -26.73
CA LEU A 16 5.53 57.25 -25.32
C LEU A 16 5.49 58.54 -24.51
N VAL A 17 4.49 58.73 -23.65
CA VAL A 17 4.59 59.66 -22.53
C VAL A 17 3.81 59.10 -21.33
N LEU A 18 4.60 58.66 -20.34
CA LEU A 18 4.33 58.59 -18.91
C LEU A 18 3.43 57.46 -18.40
N THR A 19 4.06 56.31 -18.13
CA THR A 19 3.56 55.37 -17.11
C THR A 19 3.69 56.04 -15.75
N ASP A 20 2.56 56.47 -15.21
CA ASP A 20 2.45 57.02 -13.87
C ASP A 20 3.05 56.06 -12.85
N THR A 21 4.07 56.57 -12.18
CA THR A 21 4.69 56.03 -10.99
C THR A 21 3.66 55.90 -9.88
N ALA A 22 3.34 54.67 -9.50
CA ALA A 22 2.97 54.35 -8.14
C ALA A 22 3.66 53.03 -7.77
N LEU A 23 4.88 53.14 -7.24
CA LEU A 23 5.48 52.07 -6.45
C LEU A 23 4.58 51.83 -5.23
N ALA A 24 3.64 50.90 -5.35
CA ALA A 24 3.04 50.27 -4.19
C ALA A 24 4.06 49.25 -3.67
N LEU A 25 4.70 49.58 -2.54
CA LEU A 25 5.42 48.61 -1.71
C LEU A 25 4.55 47.35 -1.57
N PRO A 26 5.10 46.12 -1.77
CA PRO A 26 4.41 44.93 -1.32
C PRO A 26 4.24 45.08 0.19
N GLN A 27 2.99 45.29 0.61
CA GLN A 27 2.62 45.35 2.01
C GLN A 27 3.11 44.03 2.62
N LEU A 28 4.08 44.09 3.52
CA LEU A 28 4.43 42.96 4.39
C LEU A 28 3.16 42.63 5.16
N ILE A 29 2.43 41.61 4.72
CA ILE A 29 1.27 41.10 5.45
C ILE A 29 1.84 40.59 6.78
N PRO A 30 1.40 41.11 7.93
CA PRO A 30 1.91 40.64 9.21
C PRO A 30 1.63 39.14 9.35
N VAL A 31 2.69 38.36 9.59
CA VAL A 31 2.66 36.91 9.86
C VAL A 31 2.08 36.67 11.26
N GLU A 32 0.87 37.13 11.52
CA GLU A 32 0.26 36.96 12.84
C GLU A 32 -1.20 36.54 12.83
N LYS A 33 -1.86 36.36 11.67
CA LYS A 33 -3.28 35.94 11.66
C LYS A 33 -3.68 35.00 10.52
N THR A 34 -2.92 33.92 10.33
CA THR A 34 -3.54 32.65 9.91
C THR A 34 -3.17 31.57 10.92
N LEU A 35 -3.35 31.86 12.20
CA LEU A 35 -3.39 30.83 13.22
C LEU A 35 -4.70 30.07 12.93
N ASP A 36 -4.57 28.84 12.44
CA ASP A 36 -5.71 27.95 12.25
C ASP A 36 -6.56 27.99 13.53
N PRO A 37 -7.84 28.40 13.49
CA PRO A 37 -8.66 28.59 14.67
C PRO A 37 -8.83 27.30 15.48
N CYS A 38 -8.48 26.15 14.90
CA CYS A 38 -8.55 24.84 15.53
C CYS A 38 -7.20 24.33 16.08
N PHE A 39 -6.10 25.11 15.99
CA PHE A 39 -4.77 24.72 16.47
C PHE A 39 -4.33 25.57 17.69
N PRO A 40 -3.68 24.95 18.71
CA PRO A 40 -3.29 23.55 18.83
C PRO A 40 -4.45 22.62 19.19
N ILE A 41 -4.51 21.48 18.50
CA ILE A 41 -5.43 20.40 18.86
C ILE A 41 -4.96 19.82 20.20
N THR A 42 -5.70 20.10 21.27
CA THR A 42 -5.38 19.60 22.61
C THR A 42 -6.08 18.26 22.81
N ALA A 43 -5.31 17.17 22.88
CA ALA A 43 -5.84 15.86 23.19
C ALA A 43 -6.18 15.73 24.69
N CYS A 44 -7.34 15.14 24.98
CA CYS A 44 -7.78 14.90 26.35
C CYS A 44 -6.94 13.77 26.95
N LYS A 45 -6.43 13.98 28.17
CA LYS A 45 -5.72 12.95 28.93
C LYS A 45 -6.71 12.05 29.65
N CYS A 46 -7.23 11.06 28.93
CA CYS A 46 -8.30 10.19 29.42
C CYS A 46 -7.77 8.82 29.86
N PRO A 47 -8.18 8.32 31.04
CA PRO A 47 -7.70 7.02 31.56
C PRO A 47 -8.22 5.81 30.76
N PHE A 48 -9.40 5.93 30.13
CA PHE A 48 -10.06 4.84 29.38
C PHE A 48 -10.12 5.11 27.87
N GLY A 49 -9.29 6.04 27.39
CA GLY A 49 -9.24 6.44 25.99
C GLY A 49 -10.11 7.65 25.66
N THR A 50 -9.93 8.13 24.43
CA THR A 50 -10.46 9.42 23.96
C THR A 50 -11.36 9.20 22.75
N VAL A 51 -12.50 9.87 22.75
CA VAL A 51 -13.44 9.97 21.62
C VAL A 51 -13.25 11.33 20.97
N TRP A 52 -13.15 11.36 19.64
CA TRP A 52 -13.05 12.58 18.86
C TRP A 52 -14.41 12.94 18.25
N SER A 53 -14.76 14.20 18.33
CA SER A 53 -15.92 14.80 17.67
C SER A 53 -15.53 16.13 17.04
N ILE A 54 -16.44 16.74 16.30
CA ILE A 54 -16.26 18.06 15.71
C ILE A 54 -17.19 19.03 16.45
N ASP A 55 -16.68 20.20 16.86
CA ASP A 55 -17.49 21.23 17.49
C ASP A 55 -18.31 22.03 16.47
N ALA A 56 -19.15 22.95 16.94
CA ALA A 56 -20.00 23.79 16.09
C ALA A 56 -19.21 24.71 15.13
N LYS A 57 -17.90 24.87 15.34
CA LYS A 57 -16.99 25.68 14.51
C LYS A 57 -16.17 24.82 13.55
N GLY A 58 -16.34 23.50 13.55
CA GLY A 58 -15.58 22.58 12.70
C GLY A 58 -14.26 22.10 13.31
N CYS A 59 -13.98 22.40 14.59
CA CYS A 59 -12.72 22.02 15.22
C CYS A 59 -12.81 20.64 15.91
N PRO A 60 -11.73 19.83 15.86
CA PRO A 60 -11.67 18.55 16.53
C PRO A 60 -11.67 18.73 18.04
N ARG A 61 -12.71 18.21 18.68
CA ARG A 61 -12.91 18.22 20.12
C ARG A 61 -12.77 16.80 20.66
N CYS A 62 -11.97 16.64 21.70
CA CYS A 62 -11.85 15.38 22.41
C CYS A 62 -12.87 15.28 23.56
N SER A 63 -13.28 14.07 23.89
CA SER A 63 -14.07 13.74 25.08
C SER A 63 -13.62 12.39 25.63
N CYS A 64 -13.69 12.18 26.94
CA CYS A 64 -13.23 10.92 27.54
C CYS A 64 -14.26 9.82 27.39
N LYS A 65 -13.79 8.61 27.04
CA LYS A 65 -14.65 7.43 27.09
C LYS A 65 -15.03 7.15 28.56
N PRO A 66 -16.30 6.86 28.87
CA PRO A 66 -16.67 6.40 30.20
C PRO A 66 -15.91 5.10 30.53
N GLY A 67 -15.53 4.94 31.79
CA GLY A 67 -14.91 3.70 32.26
C GLY A 67 -15.87 2.52 32.17
N CYS A 68 -15.34 1.33 31.93
CA CYS A 68 -16.14 0.12 31.96
C CYS A 68 -16.30 -0.40 33.39
N PRO A 69 -17.50 -0.85 33.79
CA PRO A 69 -17.67 -1.54 35.06
C PRO A 69 -16.84 -2.82 35.09
N LEU A 70 -16.26 -3.13 36.25
CA LEU A 70 -15.48 -4.35 36.44
C LEU A 70 -16.43 -5.54 36.64
N TYR A 71 -16.65 -6.31 35.57
CA TYR A 71 -17.35 -7.58 35.66
C TYR A 71 -16.40 -8.67 36.17
N LYS A 72 -16.79 -9.37 37.24
CA LYS A 72 -16.12 -10.60 37.66
C LYS A 72 -16.60 -11.75 36.78
N CYS A 73 -16.00 -11.89 35.59
CA CYS A 73 -16.31 -12.99 34.70
C CYS A 73 -15.55 -14.26 35.10
N PRO A 74 -16.14 -15.46 34.90
CA PRO A 74 -15.38 -16.70 34.96
C PRO A 74 -14.28 -16.69 33.88
N ALA A 75 -13.20 -17.44 34.11
CA ALA A 75 -12.16 -17.64 33.12
C ALA A 75 -12.73 -18.48 31.96
N ILE A 76 -13.11 -17.80 30.89
CA ILE A 76 -13.59 -18.40 29.64
C ILE A 76 -12.59 -18.09 28.52
N ASP A 77 -12.24 -19.11 27.74
CA ASP A 77 -11.40 -18.94 26.56
C ASP A 77 -12.28 -18.65 25.34
N CYS A 78 -12.16 -17.43 24.80
CA CYS A 78 -12.93 -16.98 23.65
C CYS A 78 -11.98 -16.77 22.45
N PRO A 79 -12.03 -17.61 21.40
CA PRO A 79 -11.12 -17.53 20.25
C PRO A 79 -11.14 -16.18 19.52
N HIS A 80 -12.28 -15.48 19.57
CA HIS A 80 -12.48 -14.17 18.94
C HIS A 80 -12.57 -13.04 19.97
N GLY A 81 -12.15 -13.29 21.21
CA GLY A 81 -12.19 -12.35 22.31
C GLY A 81 -13.57 -12.22 22.98
N MET A 82 -13.62 -11.41 24.03
CA MET A 82 -14.85 -11.12 24.77
C MET A 82 -15.81 -10.28 23.92
N ALA A 83 -17.09 -10.62 23.97
CA ALA A 83 -18.16 -9.80 23.42
C ALA A 83 -18.15 -8.43 24.11
N LYS A 84 -18.61 -7.41 23.38
CA LYS A 84 -18.74 -6.05 23.90
C LYS A 84 -20.20 -5.61 23.87
N ASP A 85 -20.59 -4.81 24.84
CA ASP A 85 -21.89 -4.14 24.83
C ASP A 85 -21.91 -2.94 23.86
N SER A 86 -23.04 -2.23 23.78
CA SER A 86 -23.21 -1.04 22.93
C SER A 86 -22.27 0.12 23.27
N ASN A 87 -21.69 0.13 24.48
CA ASN A 87 -20.69 1.12 24.91
C ASN A 87 -19.25 0.64 24.66
N GLY A 88 -19.09 -0.55 24.06
CA GLY A 88 -17.81 -1.17 23.79
C GLY A 88 -17.12 -1.69 25.05
N CYS A 89 -17.86 -1.99 26.12
CA CYS A 89 -17.36 -2.61 27.34
C CYS A 89 -17.45 -4.12 27.26
N PRO A 90 -16.42 -4.86 27.75
CA PRO A 90 -16.41 -6.30 27.68
C PRO A 90 -17.54 -6.88 28.53
N THR A 91 -18.24 -7.87 27.99
CA THR A 91 -19.26 -8.66 28.69
C THR A 91 -18.70 -10.05 28.98
N CYS A 92 -19.35 -10.83 29.85
CA CYS A 92 -18.93 -12.20 30.16
C CYS A 92 -19.34 -13.25 29.10
N GLY A 93 -19.46 -12.83 27.84
CA GLY A 93 -19.75 -13.72 26.71
C GLY A 93 -18.66 -13.64 25.65
N CYS A 94 -18.62 -14.60 24.73
CA CYS A 94 -17.68 -14.57 23.62
C CYS A 94 -18.23 -13.76 22.45
N ALA A 95 -17.36 -12.99 21.77
CA ALA A 95 -17.72 -12.34 20.53
C ALA A 95 -18.07 -13.41 19.47
N PRO A 96 -19.07 -13.16 18.61
CA PRO A 96 -19.36 -14.06 17.50
C PRO A 96 -18.13 -14.15 16.60
N GLY A 97 -17.82 -15.37 16.16
CA GLY A 97 -16.76 -15.58 15.18
C GLY A 97 -17.10 -14.95 13.82
N PRO A 98 -16.10 -14.73 12.96
CA PRO A 98 -16.33 -14.27 11.61
C PRO A 98 -17.18 -15.29 10.84
N VAL A 99 -18.13 -14.79 10.06
CA VAL A 99 -18.92 -15.63 9.17
C VAL A 99 -18.06 -15.96 7.95
N CYS A 100 -17.63 -17.21 7.83
CA CYS A 100 -16.82 -17.66 6.72
C CYS A 100 -17.67 -18.47 5.72
N PRO A 101 -17.87 -17.99 4.48
CA PRO A 101 -18.42 -18.81 3.41
C PRO A 101 -17.41 -19.89 3.00
N GLU A 102 -17.90 -21.06 2.62
CA GLU A 102 -17.04 -22.18 2.23
C GLU A 102 -16.46 -21.94 0.82
N PRO A 103 -15.14 -21.93 0.63
CA PRO A 103 -14.55 -21.62 -0.66
C PRO A 103 -14.67 -22.82 -1.61
N ILE A 104 -15.19 -22.58 -2.82
CA ILE A 104 -15.28 -23.59 -3.88
C ILE A 104 -13.98 -23.58 -4.69
N CYS A 105 -13.13 -24.60 -4.53
CA CYS A 105 -11.83 -24.71 -5.20
C CYS A 105 -11.69 -26.05 -5.99
N PRO A 106 -12.41 -26.24 -7.12
CA PRO A 106 -12.63 -27.57 -7.71
C PRO A 106 -11.36 -28.28 -8.22
N LEU A 107 -10.36 -27.51 -8.63
CA LEU A 107 -9.12 -28.01 -9.22
C LEU A 107 -7.92 -27.95 -8.26
N LEU A 108 -8.11 -27.46 -7.04
CA LEU A 108 -7.03 -27.24 -6.08
C LEU A 108 -7.02 -28.35 -5.02
N LYS A 109 -6.04 -29.26 -5.12
CA LYS A 109 -5.77 -30.28 -4.10
C LYS A 109 -4.53 -29.89 -3.30
N CYS A 110 -4.71 -29.66 -2.00
CA CYS A 110 -3.62 -29.28 -1.09
C CYS A 110 -3.36 -30.41 -0.09
N SER A 111 -2.10 -30.86 0.01
CA SER A 111 -1.68 -31.85 1.03
C SER A 111 -1.80 -31.32 2.45
N ASN A 112 -1.53 -30.02 2.66
CA ASN A 112 -1.59 -29.34 3.97
C ASN A 112 -2.88 -28.51 4.16
N GLY A 113 -3.91 -28.78 3.38
CA GLY A 113 -5.16 -28.02 3.40
C GLY A 113 -5.08 -26.61 2.81
N LEU A 114 -6.20 -25.88 2.88
CA LEU A 114 -6.33 -24.52 2.38
C LEU A 114 -5.81 -23.50 3.41
N ALA A 115 -5.16 -22.47 2.91
CA ALA A 115 -4.75 -21.30 3.67
C ALA A 115 -5.95 -20.48 4.13
N THR A 116 -5.75 -19.68 5.17
CA THR A 116 -6.75 -18.77 5.72
C THR A 116 -6.38 -17.31 5.47
N ASP A 117 -7.39 -16.44 5.37
CA ASP A 117 -7.22 -14.99 5.32
C ASP A 117 -6.98 -14.38 6.72
N ALA A 118 -6.94 -13.05 6.82
CA ALA A 118 -6.74 -12.32 8.08
C ALA A 118 -7.88 -12.51 9.10
N ASN A 119 -9.06 -12.93 8.64
CA ASN A 119 -10.21 -13.24 9.49
C ASN A 119 -10.27 -14.74 9.84
N GLY A 120 -9.32 -15.55 9.37
CA GLY A 120 -9.31 -17.00 9.59
C GLY A 120 -10.21 -17.80 8.63
N CYS A 121 -10.75 -17.18 7.57
CA CYS A 121 -11.58 -17.86 6.59
C CYS A 121 -10.72 -18.56 5.54
N LYS A 122 -11.05 -19.81 5.19
CA LYS A 122 -10.33 -20.58 4.17
C LYS A 122 -10.44 -19.88 2.80
N ILE A 123 -9.34 -19.87 2.05
CA ILE A 123 -9.25 -19.31 0.70
C ILE A 123 -8.68 -20.34 -0.28
N CYS A 124 -8.90 -20.18 -1.59
CA CYS A 124 -8.36 -21.07 -2.63
C CYS A 124 -6.85 -20.89 -2.86
N LYS A 125 -6.07 -21.13 -1.81
CA LYS A 125 -4.61 -21.14 -1.79
C LYS A 125 -4.18 -22.25 -0.86
N CYS A 126 -3.16 -23.04 -1.20
CA CYS A 126 -2.67 -24.07 -0.29
C CYS A 126 -1.87 -23.46 0.87
N ASN A 127 -1.93 -24.09 2.03
CA ASN A 127 -0.97 -23.82 3.08
C ASN A 127 0.44 -24.13 2.59
N PRO A 128 1.44 -23.29 2.95
CA PRO A 128 2.83 -23.61 2.65
C PRO A 128 3.19 -24.94 3.31
N THR A 129 3.99 -25.76 2.62
CA THR A 129 4.58 -26.95 3.25
C THR A 129 5.49 -26.49 4.38
N VAL A 130 5.17 -26.92 5.60
CA VAL A 130 6.04 -26.74 6.76
C VAL A 130 7.05 -27.88 6.74
N CYS A 131 8.32 -27.55 6.48
CA CYS A 131 9.41 -28.52 6.58
C CYS A 131 10.03 -28.45 7.97
N PRO A 132 10.32 -29.60 8.61
CA PRO A 132 11.09 -29.61 9.85
C PRO A 132 12.45 -28.97 9.59
N ALA A 133 12.96 -28.21 10.57
CA ALA A 133 14.31 -27.70 10.52
C ALA A 133 15.29 -28.87 10.69
N VAL A 134 15.72 -29.46 9.56
CA VAL A 134 16.70 -30.53 9.55
C VAL A 134 18.08 -29.90 9.46
N LEU A 135 18.88 -30.01 10.52
CA LEU A 135 20.30 -29.64 10.49
C LEU A 135 21.10 -30.84 9.98
N CYS A 136 21.73 -30.70 8.82
CA CYS A 136 22.54 -31.74 8.24
C CYS A 136 24.03 -31.43 8.44
N ASP A 137 24.81 -32.43 8.84
CA ASP A 137 26.27 -32.30 9.03
C ASP A 137 27.04 -32.17 7.70
N VAL A 138 26.35 -32.42 6.58
CA VAL A 138 26.93 -32.41 5.23
C VAL A 138 26.38 -31.23 4.44
N LEU A 139 27.28 -30.40 3.92
CA LEU A 139 26.97 -29.37 2.93
C LEU A 139 27.07 -29.96 1.52
N CYS A 140 25.95 -29.97 0.79
CA CYS A 140 25.87 -30.54 -0.55
C CYS A 140 25.98 -29.47 -1.64
N LEU A 141 26.95 -29.58 -2.56
CA LEU A 141 27.17 -28.61 -3.63
C LEU A 141 25.96 -28.42 -4.56
N ASN A 142 25.24 -29.51 -4.85
CA ASN A 142 24.03 -29.50 -5.70
C ASN A 142 22.73 -29.49 -4.89
N GLY A 143 22.82 -29.14 -3.60
CA GLY A 143 21.69 -29.18 -2.67
C GLY A 143 21.33 -30.59 -2.20
N HIS A 144 20.27 -30.65 -1.39
CA HIS A 144 19.77 -31.86 -0.77
C HIS A 144 18.63 -32.48 -1.60
N ILE A 145 18.47 -33.81 -1.56
CA ILE A 145 17.27 -34.43 -2.16
C ILE A 145 16.05 -34.13 -1.29
N LYS A 146 14.91 -33.91 -1.94
CA LYS A 146 13.64 -33.63 -1.29
C LYS A 146 12.83 -34.91 -1.07
N ASP A 147 12.08 -34.98 0.03
CA ASP A 147 11.12 -36.06 0.30
C ASP A 147 9.82 -35.89 -0.53
N SER A 148 8.85 -36.78 -0.33
CA SER A 148 7.55 -36.74 -1.00
C SER A 148 6.72 -35.48 -0.68
N ASN A 149 7.06 -34.76 0.38
CA ASN A 149 6.41 -33.51 0.78
C ASN A 149 7.17 -32.28 0.26
N GLY A 150 8.34 -32.46 -0.39
CA GLY A 150 9.18 -31.37 -0.90
C GLY A 150 10.20 -30.84 0.10
N CYS A 151 10.38 -31.52 1.24
CA CYS A 151 11.30 -31.11 2.29
C CYS A 151 12.69 -31.70 2.11
N ASP A 152 13.72 -30.90 2.39
CA ASP A 152 15.11 -31.31 2.23
C ASP A 152 15.45 -32.44 3.20
N THR A 153 16.17 -33.44 2.70
CA THR A 153 16.70 -34.56 3.50
C THR A 153 18.20 -34.43 3.68
N CYS A 154 18.83 -35.10 4.66
CA CYS A 154 20.29 -35.05 4.82
C CYS A 154 21.08 -35.90 3.79
N ARG A 155 20.49 -36.18 2.63
CA ARG A 155 21.15 -36.86 1.52
C ARG A 155 21.43 -35.86 0.41
N CYS A 156 22.67 -35.84 -0.08
CA CYS A 156 23.03 -34.96 -1.18
C CYS A 156 22.38 -35.39 -2.50
N ASN A 157 21.97 -34.39 -3.28
CA ASN A 157 21.60 -34.61 -4.67
C ASN A 157 22.88 -34.86 -5.49
N THR A 158 23.17 -36.11 -5.79
CA THR A 158 24.34 -36.50 -6.59
C THR A 158 24.10 -36.40 -8.09
N THR A 159 22.85 -36.19 -8.50
CA THR A 159 22.50 -35.94 -9.90
C THR A 159 22.96 -34.55 -10.28
N VAL A 160 24.05 -34.47 -11.04
CA VAL A 160 24.40 -33.27 -11.78
C VAL A 160 23.35 -33.13 -12.89
N PRO A 161 22.53 -32.07 -12.90
CA PRO A 161 21.58 -31.88 -13.98
C PRO A 161 22.38 -31.74 -15.28
N ILE A 162 22.12 -32.63 -16.24
CA ILE A 162 22.71 -32.53 -17.57
C ILE A 162 22.03 -31.35 -18.26
N CYS A 163 22.71 -30.21 -18.28
CA CYS A 163 22.18 -29.00 -18.88
C CYS A 163 22.57 -28.90 -20.36
N PRO A 164 21.64 -28.49 -21.24
CA PRO A 164 21.98 -28.18 -22.62
C PRO A 164 22.92 -26.98 -22.68
N PRO A 165 23.70 -26.82 -23.77
CA PRO A 165 24.59 -25.69 -23.94
C PRO A 165 23.81 -24.36 -23.88
N LEU A 166 24.29 -23.47 -23.03
CA LEU A 166 23.70 -22.14 -22.83
C LEU A 166 24.03 -21.22 -24.01
N CYS A 167 23.08 -20.36 -24.38
CA CYS A 167 23.29 -19.39 -25.45
C CYS A 167 24.31 -18.32 -25.04
N ARG A 168 24.95 -17.68 -26.03
CA ARG A 168 26.08 -16.76 -25.81
C ARG A 168 25.69 -15.32 -25.44
N MET A 169 24.42 -15.03 -25.15
CA MET A 169 24.01 -13.67 -24.79
C MET A 169 24.48 -13.32 -23.36
N HIS A 170 24.70 -12.04 -23.10
CA HIS A 170 25.03 -11.58 -21.76
C HIS A 170 23.76 -11.11 -21.04
N CYS A 171 23.44 -11.74 -19.92
CA CYS A 171 22.36 -11.30 -19.03
C CYS A 171 22.97 -10.66 -17.77
N PRO A 172 22.84 -9.34 -17.55
CA PRO A 172 23.49 -8.65 -16.42
C PRO A 172 23.01 -9.13 -15.05
N ASN A 173 21.78 -9.65 -14.96
CA ASN A 173 21.20 -10.24 -13.74
C ASN A 173 21.18 -11.77 -13.75
N GLY A 174 21.90 -12.41 -14.69
CA GLY A 174 21.93 -13.86 -14.88
C GLY A 174 20.72 -14.42 -15.64
N PHE A 175 20.75 -15.73 -15.85
CA PHE A 175 19.72 -16.48 -16.59
C PHE A 175 18.63 -17.04 -15.68
N VAL A 176 17.45 -17.25 -16.25
CA VAL A 176 16.35 -18.01 -15.63
C VAL A 176 16.75 -19.49 -15.58
N ARG A 177 16.30 -20.22 -14.56
CA ARG A 177 16.48 -21.68 -14.46
C ARG A 177 15.16 -22.42 -14.71
N ASP A 178 15.25 -23.59 -15.31
CA ASP A 178 14.12 -24.53 -15.44
C ASP A 178 13.87 -25.33 -14.14
N SER A 179 12.91 -26.27 -14.18
CA SER A 179 12.58 -27.14 -13.05
C SER A 179 13.69 -28.11 -12.65
N ASN A 180 14.64 -28.38 -13.54
CA ASN A 180 15.81 -29.23 -13.29
C ASN A 180 17.01 -28.42 -12.76
N GLY A 181 16.87 -27.09 -12.66
CA GLY A 181 17.92 -26.18 -12.22
C GLY A 181 18.88 -25.75 -13.33
N CYS A 182 18.60 -26.06 -14.59
CA CYS A 182 19.43 -25.66 -15.72
C CYS A 182 19.11 -24.25 -16.18
N GLU A 183 20.14 -23.47 -16.47
CA GLU A 183 19.97 -22.14 -17.07
C GLU A 183 19.41 -22.28 -18.49
N ILE A 184 18.36 -21.50 -18.76
CA ILE A 184 17.74 -21.43 -20.09
C ILE A 184 18.12 -20.11 -20.75
N CYS A 185 18.00 -20.04 -22.07
CA CYS A 185 18.30 -18.83 -22.86
C CYS A 185 17.24 -17.73 -22.67
N LYS A 186 17.09 -17.26 -21.43
CA LYS A 186 16.17 -16.21 -21.01
C LYS A 186 16.79 -15.46 -19.83
N CYS A 187 16.95 -14.14 -19.96
CA CYS A 187 17.47 -13.33 -18.86
C CYS A 187 16.45 -13.23 -17.71
N LYS A 188 16.96 -13.21 -16.48
CA LYS A 188 16.16 -12.80 -15.32
C LYS A 188 15.64 -11.38 -15.53
N PRO A 189 14.42 -11.06 -15.05
CA PRO A 189 13.88 -9.72 -15.16
C PRO A 189 14.84 -8.72 -14.51
N PHE A 190 14.99 -7.55 -15.14
CA PHE A 190 15.78 -6.47 -14.58
C PHE A 190 15.13 -6.01 -13.29
N LYS A 191 15.83 -6.21 -12.17
CA LYS A 191 15.47 -5.61 -10.90
C LYS A 191 16.33 -4.37 -10.73
N PRO A 192 15.78 -3.15 -10.89
CA PRO A 192 16.55 -1.95 -10.66
C PRO A 192 17.03 -1.90 -9.22
N ILE A 193 18.28 -1.50 -9.01
CA ILE A 193 18.80 -1.18 -7.68
C ILE A 193 18.19 0.17 -7.30
N CYS A 194 17.18 0.14 -6.44
CA CYS A 194 16.50 1.36 -6.00
C CYS A 194 17.05 1.83 -4.67
N GLY A 195 17.20 3.15 -4.55
CA GLY A 195 17.53 3.81 -3.29
C GLY A 195 16.34 3.84 -2.31
N PRO A 196 16.55 4.37 -1.10
CA PRO A 196 15.47 4.58 -0.13
C PRO A 196 14.39 5.49 -0.70
N VAL A 197 13.13 5.13 -0.43
CA VAL A 197 11.93 5.90 -0.80
C VAL A 197 11.37 6.56 0.46
N CYS A 198 10.71 7.71 0.32
CA CYS A 198 10.05 8.37 1.45
C CYS A 198 8.93 7.49 2.07
N MET A 199 8.60 7.74 3.33
CA MET A 199 7.64 6.95 4.12
C MET A 199 6.17 7.34 3.86
N ILE A 200 5.81 7.66 2.61
CA ILE A 200 4.43 8.00 2.25
C ILE A 200 3.60 6.73 2.01
N TYR A 201 2.38 6.69 2.56
CA TYR A 201 1.42 5.63 2.25
C TYR A 201 0.63 5.98 0.98
N CYS A 202 0.71 5.13 -0.04
CA CYS A 202 -0.01 5.28 -1.29
C CYS A 202 -0.97 4.09 -1.50
N PRO A 203 -2.30 4.30 -1.51
CA PRO A 203 -3.28 3.20 -1.60
C PRO A 203 -3.21 2.43 -2.91
N TYR A 204 -2.76 3.08 -4.00
CA TYR A 204 -2.58 2.47 -5.33
C TYR A 204 -1.10 2.25 -5.69
N GLY A 205 -0.20 2.38 -4.71
CA GLY A 205 1.24 2.29 -4.90
C GLY A 205 1.92 3.58 -5.39
N ASN A 206 3.25 3.56 -5.41
CA ASN A 206 4.08 4.67 -5.87
C ASN A 206 4.16 4.74 -7.39
N VAL A 207 4.33 5.95 -7.93
CA VAL A 207 4.74 6.19 -9.31
C VAL A 207 6.17 5.71 -9.47
N LEU A 208 6.47 4.98 -10.55
CA LEU A 208 7.81 4.53 -10.86
C LEU A 208 8.53 5.55 -11.73
N ASP A 209 9.85 5.68 -11.57
CA ASP A 209 10.70 6.44 -12.49
C ASP A 209 10.99 5.65 -13.79
N SER A 210 11.82 6.22 -14.67
CA SER A 210 12.21 5.60 -15.94
C SER A 210 12.97 4.27 -15.78
N ASN A 211 13.57 4.03 -14.62
CA ASN A 211 14.30 2.81 -14.30
C ASN A 211 13.41 1.78 -13.59
N GLY A 212 12.14 2.11 -13.31
CA GLY A 212 11.22 1.26 -12.58
C GLY A 212 11.34 1.38 -11.06
N CYS A 213 12.03 2.39 -10.54
CA CYS A 213 12.16 2.60 -9.09
C CYS A 213 11.00 3.43 -8.53
N PRO A 214 10.46 3.04 -7.36
CA PRO A 214 9.42 3.80 -6.67
C PRO A 214 9.89 5.21 -6.32
N THR A 215 9.11 6.20 -6.74
CA THR A 215 9.31 7.62 -6.40
C THR A 215 8.47 8.00 -5.19
N CYS A 216 8.75 9.17 -4.59
CA CYS A 216 7.96 9.74 -3.49
C CYS A 216 6.63 10.38 -3.99
N ARG A 217 5.87 9.68 -4.83
CA ARG A 217 4.62 10.17 -5.42
C ARG A 217 3.63 9.03 -5.56
N CYS A 218 2.37 9.25 -5.20
CA CYS A 218 1.32 8.23 -5.32
C CYS A 218 0.70 8.18 -6.72
N LYS A 219 0.37 6.97 -7.17
CA LYS A 219 -0.53 6.78 -8.33
C LYS A 219 -1.93 7.31 -7.97
N LYS A 220 -2.59 7.94 -8.95
CA LYS A 220 -4.00 8.31 -8.82
C LYS A 220 -4.84 7.06 -9.00
N GLY A 221 -5.90 6.91 -8.21
CA GLY A 221 -6.89 5.87 -8.44
C GLY A 221 -7.73 6.23 -9.65
N ASP A 222 -7.84 5.32 -10.62
CA ASP A 222 -8.72 5.50 -11.76
C ASP A 222 -10.16 5.21 -11.32
N LEU A 223 -10.87 6.27 -10.88
CA LEU A 223 -12.32 6.27 -10.74
C LEU A 223 -13.06 6.20 -12.10
N ALA A 224 -12.32 6.17 -13.22
CA ALA A 224 -12.86 6.23 -14.58
C ALA A 224 -13.17 4.86 -15.20
N ALA A 225 -13.04 3.74 -14.48
CA ALA A 225 -13.31 2.40 -15.01
C ALA A 225 -14.57 1.72 -14.42
N LEU A 226 -15.40 2.46 -13.67
CA LEU A 226 -16.62 1.92 -13.03
C LEU A 226 -17.91 2.69 -13.41
N ASP A 227 -17.88 3.56 -14.41
CA ASP A 227 -19.06 4.33 -14.84
C ASP A 227 -19.25 4.30 -16.37
N ASP A 228 -19.45 3.10 -16.94
CA ASP A 228 -19.94 2.99 -18.33
C ASP A 228 -20.82 1.75 -18.60
N THR A 229 -21.39 1.14 -17.54
CA THR A 229 -22.35 0.02 -17.67
C THR A 229 -23.63 0.20 -16.86
N LEU A 230 -24.00 1.42 -16.48
CA LEU A 230 -25.23 1.67 -15.72
C LEU A 230 -26.04 2.90 -16.18
N LEU A 231 -26.01 3.19 -17.48
CA LEU A 231 -27.07 3.95 -18.15
C LEU A 231 -27.41 3.35 -19.52
N GLN A 232 -28.20 2.27 -19.48
CA GLN A 232 -29.16 1.92 -20.53
C GLN A 232 -30.36 1.21 -19.91
#